data_AF-A0A0C9T1V6-F1
#
_entry.id   AF-A0A0C9T1V6-F1
#
_cell.length_a   1.000
_cell.length_b   1.000
_cell.length_c   1.000
_cell.angle_alpha   90.00
_cell.angle_beta   90.00
_cell.angle_gamma   90.00
#
_symmetry.space_group_name_H-M   'P 1'
#
loop_
_entity.id
_entity.type
_entity.pdbx_description
1 polymer ?
#
loop_
_entity_poly.entity_id
_entity_poly.type
_entity_poly.pdbx_seq_one_letter_code
_entity_poly.pdbx_strand_id
1 'polypeptide(L)'
;GAPRLRVLVGRPNATAPAPDGLIPEPSDSVTSILARFSDADGFTADEVVALLSSHTIARADKVDPTIHAVPFDSTPFTFDTQFFLETLLKGTGFPGLSNNTGEVASPLPLGSGLDVGEMRLQSDFELAHDPRTACTWQGFVNEQDKMANAFAAAMAKLSVVGQDSTHFVDCSEVVPATTPQNKPAFFPATKSRKDLQLACNAPFPNLATAPGATQTIIPHCPDNEATC
;
A
#
# COMPACT_ATOMS: atom_id res chain seq x y z
N GLY A 1 -4.06 3.44 -12.92
CA GLY A 1 -4.49 4.41 -11.91
C GLY A 1 -3.37 5.24 -11.31
N ALA A 2 -2.09 4.93 -11.57
CA ALA A 2 -0.98 5.67 -10.97
C ALA A 2 -0.92 7.11 -11.51
N PRO A 3 -0.54 8.10 -10.69
CA PRO A 3 -0.30 9.44 -11.15
C PRO A 3 1.00 9.51 -11.96
N ARG A 4 1.09 10.49 -12.87
CA ARG A 4 2.36 10.85 -13.48
C ARG A 4 3.17 11.65 -12.46
N LEU A 5 4.26 11.08 -11.95
CA LEU A 5 5.07 11.71 -10.91
C LEU A 5 5.88 12.90 -11.46
N ARG A 6 6.12 13.90 -10.60
CA ARG A 6 7.10 14.95 -10.84
C ARG A 6 8.50 14.38 -10.71
N VAL A 7 9.38 14.66 -11.66
CA VAL A 7 10.77 14.17 -11.66
C VAL A 7 11.73 15.34 -11.78
N LEU A 8 12.49 15.58 -10.72
CA LEU A 8 13.59 16.55 -10.69
C LEU A 8 14.94 15.83 -10.81
N VAL A 9 15.81 16.34 -11.67
CA VAL A 9 17.14 15.79 -11.97
C VAL A 9 18.22 16.78 -11.56
N GLY A 10 19.29 16.29 -10.93
CA GLY A 10 20.39 17.12 -10.43
C GLY A 10 21.02 16.65 -9.11
N ARG A 11 20.56 15.53 -8.54
CA ARG A 11 21.15 14.98 -7.31
C ARG A 11 22.64 14.67 -7.51
N PRO A 12 23.52 15.09 -6.59
CA PRO A 12 24.93 14.71 -6.63
C PRO A 12 25.09 13.21 -6.33
N ASN A 13 26.25 12.65 -6.70
CA ASN A 13 26.58 11.28 -6.31
C ASN A 13 26.69 11.17 -4.78
N ALA A 14 26.16 10.07 -4.23
CA ALA A 14 26.25 9.78 -2.81
C ALA A 14 27.72 9.69 -2.37
N THR A 15 28.02 10.26 -1.20
CA THR A 15 29.38 10.32 -0.64
C THR A 15 29.64 9.25 0.42
N ALA A 16 28.58 8.66 0.98
CA ALA A 16 28.64 7.64 2.02
C ALA A 16 27.38 6.74 1.98
N PRO A 17 27.48 5.49 2.48
CA PRO A 17 26.29 4.68 2.73
C PRO A 17 25.43 5.30 3.84
N ALA A 18 24.12 5.10 3.76
CA ALA A 18 23.22 5.43 4.86
C ALA A 18 23.51 4.53 6.08
N PRO A 19 23.40 5.05 7.31
CA PRO A 19 23.45 4.21 8.50
C PRO A 19 22.21 3.30 8.58
N ASP A 20 22.34 2.21 9.34
CA ASP A 20 21.25 1.29 9.62
C ASP A 20 20.18 1.94 10.53
N GLY A 21 18.97 1.37 10.55
CA GLY A 21 17.84 1.82 11.38
C GLY A 21 17.07 3.03 10.83
N LEU A 22 17.33 3.43 9.58
CA LEU A 22 16.60 4.53 8.92
C LEU A 22 15.38 4.07 8.12
N ILE A 23 15.21 2.77 7.91
CA ILE A 23 14.11 2.19 7.14
C ILE A 23 13.04 1.67 8.12
N PRO A 24 11.79 2.13 8.04
CA PRO A 24 10.70 1.57 8.83
C PRO A 24 10.53 0.08 8.57
N GLU A 25 10.31 -0.69 9.63
CA GLU A 25 10.04 -2.12 9.56
C GLU A 25 8.54 -2.42 9.72
N PRO A 26 8.03 -3.52 9.16
CA PRO A 26 6.61 -3.87 9.26
C PRO A 26 6.16 -4.13 10.71
N SER A 27 7.08 -4.43 11.63
CA SER A 27 6.79 -4.61 13.06
C SER A 27 6.85 -3.32 13.90
N ASP A 28 7.22 -2.20 13.29
CA ASP A 28 7.33 -0.93 14.01
C ASP A 28 5.94 -0.41 14.42
N SER A 29 5.87 0.17 15.62
CA SER A 29 4.67 0.88 16.05
C SER A 29 4.41 2.13 15.20
N VAL A 30 3.14 2.52 15.06
CA VAL A 30 2.74 3.77 14.38
C VAL A 30 3.50 5.00 14.87
N THR A 31 3.76 5.10 16.18
CA THR A 31 4.53 6.21 16.74
C THR A 31 5.97 6.23 16.22
N SER A 32 6.63 5.07 16.11
CA SER A 32 7.98 4.97 15.54
C SER A 32 7.99 5.33 14.06
N ILE A 33 7.04 4.79 13.28
CA ILE A 33 6.90 5.05 11.85
C ILE A 33 6.73 6.56 11.62
N LEU A 34 5.73 7.18 12.26
CA LEU A 34 5.47 8.61 12.09
C LEU A 34 6.64 9.48 12.55
N ALA A 35 7.34 9.10 13.62
CA ALA A 35 8.53 9.81 14.06
C ALA A 35 9.67 9.71 13.04
N ARG A 36 9.91 8.53 12.44
CA ARG A 36 10.94 8.33 11.41
C ARG A 36 10.68 9.16 10.16
N PHE A 37 9.43 9.17 9.69
CA PHE A 37 9.02 10.00 8.56
C PHE A 37 9.09 11.50 8.88
N SER A 38 8.72 11.91 10.09
CA SER A 38 8.86 13.30 10.53
C SER A 38 10.33 13.73 10.62
N ASP A 39 11.21 12.87 11.14
CA ASP A 39 12.65 13.11 11.20
C ASP A 39 13.30 13.21 9.81
N ALA A 40 12.85 12.40 8.84
CA ALA A 40 13.43 12.36 7.50
C ALA A 40 13.33 13.69 6.75
N ASP A 41 12.14 14.31 6.75
CA ASP A 41 11.88 15.59 6.04
C ASP A 41 10.56 16.25 6.49
N GLY A 42 10.15 16.03 7.74
CA GLY A 42 8.90 16.58 8.28
C GLY A 42 7.65 16.06 7.58
N PHE A 43 7.60 14.78 7.21
CA PHE A 43 6.38 14.17 6.67
C PHE A 43 5.25 14.15 7.71
N THR A 44 4.06 14.52 7.28
CA THR A 44 2.84 14.43 8.09
C THR A 44 2.28 13.01 8.07
N ALA A 45 1.41 12.69 9.04
CA ALA A 45 0.72 11.40 9.08
C ALA A 45 -0.08 11.12 7.79
N ASP A 46 -0.70 12.15 7.21
CA ASP A 46 -1.45 12.02 5.96
C ASP A 46 -0.54 11.73 4.77
N GLU A 47 0.65 12.35 4.71
CA GLU A 47 1.64 12.06 3.67
C GLU A 47 2.19 10.64 3.80
N VAL A 48 2.38 10.12 5.02
CA VAL A 48 2.79 8.72 5.25
C VAL A 48 1.74 7.75 4.72
N VAL A 49 0.46 7.96 5.06
CA VAL A 49 -0.64 7.13 4.52
C VAL A 49 -0.73 7.26 3.00
N ALA A 50 -0.52 8.47 2.46
CA ALA A 50 -0.49 8.68 1.01
C ALA A 50 0.62 7.87 0.35
N LEU A 51 1.84 7.86 0.89
CA LEU A 51 2.97 7.07 0.37
C LEU A 51 2.71 5.56 0.40
N LEU A 52 1.96 5.07 1.39
CA LEU A 52 1.52 3.66 1.45
C LEU A 52 0.54 3.28 0.34
N SER A 53 0.04 4.22 -0.46
CA SER A 53 -0.64 3.87 -1.72
C SER A 53 0.26 3.05 -2.65
N SER A 54 1.59 3.06 -2.48
CA SER A 54 2.50 2.15 -3.17
C SER A 54 2.21 0.66 -2.90
N HIS A 55 1.61 0.31 -1.76
CA HIS A 55 1.31 -1.07 -1.38
C HIS A 55 0.18 -1.70 -2.21
N THR A 56 -0.62 -0.92 -2.94
CA THR A 56 -1.62 -1.46 -3.89
C THR A 56 -0.98 -2.12 -5.13
N ILE A 57 0.33 -1.93 -5.34
CA ILE A 57 1.10 -2.59 -6.40
C ILE A 57 2.35 -3.27 -5.83
N ALA A 58 2.25 -3.82 -4.62
CA ALA A 58 3.36 -4.41 -3.90
C ALA A 58 3.10 -5.86 -3.48
N ARG A 59 4.20 -6.57 -3.27
CA ARG A 59 4.24 -7.96 -2.81
C ARG A 59 5.43 -8.16 -1.86
N ALA A 60 5.36 -9.17 -0.99
CA ALA A 60 6.42 -9.54 -0.05
C ALA A 60 7.11 -10.85 -0.45
N ASP A 61 8.44 -10.87 -0.34
CA ASP A 61 9.27 -12.06 -0.63
C ASP A 61 10.04 -12.60 0.58
N LYS A 62 10.02 -11.86 1.70
CA LYS A 62 10.95 -12.05 2.83
C LYS A 62 10.29 -12.02 4.21
N VAL A 63 9.05 -11.57 4.32
CA VAL A 63 8.32 -11.57 5.60
C VAL A 63 8.03 -13.01 6.03
N ASP A 64 7.43 -13.79 5.12
CA ASP A 64 7.37 -15.24 5.25
C ASP A 64 8.53 -15.88 4.46
N PRO A 65 9.36 -16.72 5.08
CA PRO A 65 10.49 -17.36 4.39
C PRO A 65 10.11 -18.52 3.47
N THR A 66 8.85 -18.98 3.47
CA THR A 66 8.37 -20.18 2.76
C THR A 66 7.61 -19.87 1.47
N ILE A 67 7.20 -18.61 1.28
CA ILE A 67 6.45 -18.14 0.12
C ILE A 67 7.04 -16.83 -0.42
N HIS A 68 6.77 -16.54 -1.69
CA HIS A 68 7.26 -15.35 -2.38
C HIS A 68 6.12 -14.67 -3.12
N ALA A 69 6.34 -13.44 -3.55
CA ALA A 69 5.38 -12.66 -4.31
C ALA A 69 4.00 -12.55 -3.62
N VAL A 70 3.99 -12.42 -2.29
CA VAL A 70 2.75 -12.38 -1.49
C VAL A 70 2.12 -11.00 -1.54
N PRO A 71 0.97 -10.80 -2.21
CA PRO A 71 0.43 -9.46 -2.46
C PRO A 71 -0.21 -8.85 -1.21
N PHE A 72 -0.26 -7.52 -1.15
CA PHE A 72 -0.91 -6.78 -0.05
C PHE A 72 -2.37 -6.40 -0.33
N ASP A 73 -2.81 -6.57 -1.57
CA ASP A 73 -4.22 -6.50 -1.96
C ASP A 73 -4.55 -7.50 -3.07
N SER A 74 -5.82 -7.62 -3.44
CA SER A 74 -6.28 -8.54 -4.46
C SER A 74 -6.01 -8.10 -5.91
N THR A 75 -5.43 -6.91 -6.11
CA THR A 75 -5.20 -6.30 -7.43
C THR A 75 -3.76 -5.77 -7.58
N PRO A 76 -2.71 -6.58 -7.32
CA PRO A 76 -1.33 -6.10 -7.16
C PRO A 76 -0.65 -5.55 -8.43
N PHE A 77 -1.37 -5.54 -9.55
CA PHE A 77 -0.93 -4.97 -10.83
C PHE A 77 -1.72 -3.70 -11.22
N THR A 78 -2.65 -3.28 -10.38
CA THR A 78 -3.53 -2.13 -10.62
C THR A 78 -3.32 -1.11 -9.50
N PHE A 79 -2.87 0.09 -9.85
CA PHE A 79 -2.82 1.17 -8.88
C PHE A 79 -4.23 1.70 -8.57
N ASP A 80 -4.90 1.09 -7.60
CA ASP A 80 -6.25 1.40 -7.14
C ASP A 80 -6.35 1.53 -5.61
N THR A 81 -7.55 1.42 -5.05
CA THR A 81 -7.82 1.66 -3.63
C THR A 81 -8.18 0.38 -2.86
N GLN A 82 -7.98 -0.80 -3.46
CA GLN A 82 -8.27 -2.10 -2.84
C GLN A 82 -7.45 -2.31 -1.58
N PHE A 83 -6.15 -2.00 -1.59
CA PHE A 83 -5.29 -2.03 -0.40
C PHE A 83 -5.92 -1.33 0.82
N PHE A 84 -6.43 -0.10 0.66
CA PHE A 84 -7.05 0.64 1.77
C PHE A 84 -8.36 0.00 2.26
N LEU A 85 -9.11 -0.65 1.38
CA LEU A 85 -10.33 -1.38 1.74
C LEU A 85 -9.99 -2.70 2.46
N GLU A 86 -9.10 -3.49 1.88
CA GLU A 86 -8.84 -4.88 2.27
C GLU A 86 -8.11 -4.95 3.60
N THR A 87 -7.23 -4.00 3.89
CA THR A 87 -6.61 -3.83 5.22
C THR A 87 -7.61 -3.58 6.35
N LEU A 88 -8.80 -3.00 6.07
CA LEU A 88 -9.88 -2.80 7.03
C LEU A 88 -10.76 -4.03 7.23
N LEU A 89 -10.56 -5.11 6.48
CA LEU A 89 -11.36 -6.33 6.62
C LEU A 89 -10.85 -7.20 7.78
N LYS A 90 -11.73 -8.01 8.35
CA LYS A 90 -11.38 -8.98 9.38
C LYS A 90 -10.43 -10.04 8.83
N GLY A 91 -9.25 -10.14 9.46
CA GLY A 91 -8.29 -11.20 9.21
C GLY A 91 -8.87 -12.58 9.55
N THR A 92 -8.65 -13.56 8.68
CA THR A 92 -9.19 -14.91 8.78
C THR A 92 -8.14 -16.02 8.75
N GLY A 93 -6.89 -15.70 8.38
CA GLY A 93 -5.78 -16.66 8.36
C GLY A 93 -4.49 -16.00 7.88
N PHE A 94 -3.50 -16.82 7.53
CA PHE A 94 -2.22 -16.39 6.95
C PHE A 94 -2.02 -17.12 5.62
N PRO A 95 -1.43 -16.47 4.60
CA PRO A 95 -1.14 -17.10 3.32
C PRO A 95 -0.01 -18.15 3.43
N GLY A 96 0.82 -18.06 4.47
CA GLY A 96 1.89 -19.00 4.80
C GLY A 96 1.89 -19.38 6.28
N LEU A 97 3.03 -19.22 6.94
CA LEU A 97 3.21 -19.42 8.38
C LEU A 97 2.47 -18.35 9.18
N SER A 98 2.11 -18.67 10.43
CA SER A 98 1.37 -17.76 11.33
C SER A 98 2.24 -17.13 12.41
N ASN A 99 3.57 -17.18 12.27
CA ASN A 99 4.53 -16.75 13.29
C ASN A 99 5.64 -15.85 12.74
N ASN A 100 5.40 -15.20 11.60
CA ASN A 100 6.33 -14.26 10.99
C ASN A 100 6.31 -12.91 11.73
N THR A 101 7.47 -12.27 11.85
CA THR A 101 7.59 -10.93 12.47
C THR A 101 7.00 -9.87 11.53
N GLY A 102 6.16 -8.99 12.09
CA GLY A 102 5.54 -7.91 11.32
C GLY A 102 4.40 -8.34 10.40
N GLU A 103 3.88 -9.56 10.55
CA GLU A 103 2.70 -10.06 9.82
C GLU A 103 1.51 -10.26 10.76
N VAL A 104 0.32 -9.92 10.30
CA VAL A 104 -0.96 -10.18 10.98
C VAL A 104 -1.93 -10.92 10.06
N ALA A 105 -3.00 -11.46 10.62
CA ALA A 105 -3.96 -12.25 9.86
C ALA A 105 -4.54 -11.46 8.67
N SER A 106 -4.42 -12.06 7.49
CA SER A 106 -4.94 -11.59 6.22
C SER A 106 -6.43 -11.91 6.07
N PRO A 107 -7.22 -11.05 5.38
CA PRO A 107 -8.61 -11.33 5.05
C PRO A 107 -8.72 -12.31 3.88
N LEU A 108 -7.72 -12.41 3.00
CA LEU A 108 -7.75 -13.22 1.78
C LEU A 108 -6.55 -14.20 1.71
N PRO A 109 -6.39 -15.11 2.69
CA PRO A 109 -5.20 -15.96 2.78
C PRO A 109 -5.17 -17.13 1.79
N LEU A 110 -6.26 -17.43 1.07
CA LEU A 110 -6.28 -18.59 0.16
C LEU A 110 -5.34 -18.37 -1.04
N GLY A 111 -4.41 -19.30 -1.24
CA GLY A 111 -3.55 -19.39 -2.42
C GLY A 111 -3.51 -20.80 -3.02
N SER A 112 -2.92 -20.92 -4.21
CA SER A 112 -2.73 -22.17 -4.93
C SER A 112 -1.51 -22.10 -5.85
N GLY A 113 -0.52 -22.96 -5.66
CA GLY A 113 0.68 -22.97 -6.49
C GLY A 113 1.49 -21.68 -6.30
N LEU A 114 1.77 -20.98 -7.40
CA LEU A 114 2.45 -19.67 -7.38
C LEU A 114 1.51 -18.51 -7.07
N ASP A 115 0.19 -18.73 -7.19
CA ASP A 115 -0.83 -17.75 -6.85
C ASP A 115 -1.08 -17.74 -5.33
N VAL A 116 -0.17 -17.14 -4.58
CA VAL A 116 -0.24 -17.06 -3.12
C VAL A 116 -1.38 -16.14 -2.66
N GLY A 117 -1.91 -16.37 -1.46
CA GLY A 117 -2.94 -15.52 -0.86
C GLY A 117 -2.37 -14.16 -0.42
N GLU A 118 -3.25 -13.21 -0.09
CA GLU A 118 -2.87 -11.89 0.41
C GLU A 118 -2.16 -12.00 1.77
N MET A 119 -1.15 -11.16 1.99
CA MET A 119 -0.50 -10.92 3.28
C MET A 119 -0.93 -9.57 3.83
N ARG A 120 -0.98 -9.45 5.17
CA ARG A 120 -1.18 -8.17 5.83
C ARG A 120 -0.02 -7.85 6.76
N LEU A 121 0.66 -6.73 6.50
CA LEU A 121 1.69 -6.21 7.39
C LEU A 121 1.06 -5.64 8.67
N GLN A 122 1.75 -5.82 9.80
CA GLN A 122 1.34 -5.25 11.09
C GLN A 122 1.28 -3.72 11.01
N SER A 123 2.30 -3.08 10.42
CA SER A 123 2.37 -1.62 10.23
C SER A 123 1.14 -1.07 9.51
N ASP A 124 0.73 -1.73 8.43
CA ASP A 124 -0.43 -1.30 7.61
C ASP A 124 -1.72 -1.47 8.40
N PHE A 125 -1.87 -2.59 9.10
CA PHE A 125 -3.00 -2.83 9.99
C PHE A 125 -3.08 -1.77 11.10
N GLU A 126 -1.98 -1.46 11.77
CA GLU A 126 -1.99 -0.47 12.86
C GLU A 126 -2.27 0.94 12.34
N LEU A 127 -1.68 1.34 11.21
CA LEU A 127 -1.95 2.65 10.58
C LEU A 127 -3.40 2.79 10.13
N ALA A 128 -4.05 1.72 9.67
CA ALA A 128 -5.47 1.71 9.34
C ALA A 128 -6.37 1.94 10.57
N HIS A 129 -5.88 1.67 11.79
CA HIS A 129 -6.67 1.71 13.02
C HIS A 129 -6.23 2.78 14.03
N ASP A 130 -5.07 3.41 13.85
CA ASP A 130 -4.57 4.45 14.74
C ASP A 130 -5.37 5.77 14.59
N PRO A 131 -5.76 6.44 15.68
CA PRO A 131 -6.53 7.68 15.63
C PRO A 131 -5.90 8.81 14.80
N ARG A 132 -4.57 8.79 14.60
CA ARG A 132 -3.83 9.80 13.83
C ARG A 132 -3.93 9.58 12.32
N THR A 133 -4.25 8.36 11.86
CA THR A 133 -4.15 7.96 10.44
C THR A 133 -5.40 7.28 9.91
N ALA A 134 -6.24 6.69 10.76
CA ALA A 134 -7.41 5.89 10.37
C ALA A 134 -8.41 6.64 9.46
N CYS A 135 -8.64 7.93 9.70
CA CYS A 135 -9.55 8.70 8.84
C CYS A 135 -8.97 9.03 7.48
N THR A 136 -7.65 9.23 7.38
CA THR A 136 -6.98 9.40 6.08
C THR A 136 -6.93 8.08 5.34
N TRP A 137 -6.67 6.97 6.03
CA TRP A 137 -6.73 5.61 5.51
C TRP A 137 -8.10 5.29 4.89
N GLN A 138 -9.17 5.39 5.69
CA GLN A 138 -10.54 5.19 5.21
C GLN A 138 -10.89 6.20 4.11
N GLY A 139 -10.34 7.41 4.19
CA GLY A 139 -10.58 8.49 3.25
C GLY A 139 -10.03 8.26 1.85
N PHE A 140 -9.22 7.22 1.61
CA PHE A 140 -8.80 6.80 0.27
C PHE A 140 -9.65 5.66 -0.30
N VAL A 141 -10.43 4.96 0.52
CA VAL A 141 -11.30 3.88 0.04
C VAL A 141 -12.29 4.44 -0.99
N ASN A 142 -12.24 3.89 -2.21
CA ASN A 142 -13.09 4.29 -3.35
C ASN A 142 -12.89 5.76 -3.81
N GLU A 143 -11.78 6.39 -3.45
CA GLU A 143 -11.45 7.78 -3.77
C GLU A 143 -10.17 7.83 -4.63
N GLN A 144 -10.22 7.25 -5.83
CA GLN A 144 -9.05 7.05 -6.71
C GLN A 144 -8.25 8.32 -6.95
N ASP A 145 -8.90 9.40 -7.40
CA ASP A 145 -8.21 10.63 -7.76
C ASP A 145 -7.59 11.29 -6.53
N LYS A 146 -8.28 11.22 -5.39
CA LYS A 146 -7.77 11.75 -4.12
C LYS A 146 -6.51 11.00 -3.69
N MET A 147 -6.54 9.66 -3.74
CA MET A 147 -5.39 8.81 -3.42
C MET A 147 -4.22 9.09 -4.37
N ALA A 148 -4.43 9.06 -5.68
CA ALA A 148 -3.38 9.28 -6.67
C ALA A 148 -2.76 10.69 -6.56
N ASN A 149 -3.57 11.72 -6.34
CA ASN A 149 -3.07 13.09 -6.16
C ASN A 149 -2.26 13.25 -4.86
N ALA A 150 -2.73 12.66 -3.75
CA ALA A 150 -2.01 12.68 -2.48
C ALA A 150 -0.68 11.91 -2.58
N PHE A 151 -0.68 10.74 -3.21
CA PHE A 151 0.54 9.96 -3.47
C PHE A 151 1.54 10.76 -4.32
N ALA A 152 1.08 11.41 -5.40
CA ALA A 152 1.95 12.23 -6.25
C ALA A 152 2.60 13.39 -5.49
N ALA A 153 1.83 14.08 -4.64
CA ALA A 153 2.33 15.17 -3.82
C ALA A 153 3.36 14.68 -2.79
N ALA A 154 3.07 13.60 -2.09
CA ALA A 154 3.99 13.02 -1.10
C ALA A 154 5.26 12.46 -1.76
N MET A 155 5.14 11.83 -2.95
CA MET A 155 6.29 11.37 -3.74
C MET A 155 7.16 12.52 -4.24
N ALA A 156 6.57 13.65 -4.63
CA ALA A 156 7.34 14.83 -5.03
C ALA A 156 8.26 15.29 -3.89
N LYS A 157 7.76 15.30 -2.64
CA LYS A 157 8.56 15.57 -1.44
C LYS A 157 9.59 14.47 -1.17
N LEU A 158 9.17 13.20 -1.14
CA LEU A 158 10.05 12.04 -0.90
C LEU A 158 11.24 11.99 -1.86
N SER A 159 11.01 12.31 -3.12
CA SER A 159 12.06 12.25 -4.13
C SER A 159 13.21 13.23 -3.86
N VAL A 160 12.99 14.31 -3.12
CA VAL A 160 14.01 15.36 -2.89
C VAL A 160 14.48 15.47 -1.44
N VAL A 161 14.19 14.47 -0.61
CA VAL A 161 14.66 14.42 0.78
C VAL A 161 16.18 14.62 0.85
N GLY A 162 16.61 15.54 1.71
CA GLY A 162 18.02 15.88 1.90
C GLY A 162 18.67 16.66 0.74
N GLN A 163 17.88 17.19 -0.20
CA GLN A 163 18.38 17.95 -1.35
C GLN A 163 17.90 19.40 -1.33
N ASP A 164 18.77 20.32 -1.74
CA ASP A 164 18.34 21.63 -2.21
C ASP A 164 17.91 21.53 -3.68
N SER A 165 16.60 21.42 -3.90
CA SER A 165 16.03 21.23 -5.24
C SER A 165 15.84 22.52 -6.03
N THR A 166 16.23 23.69 -5.49
CA THR A 166 16.07 24.98 -6.18
C THR A 166 16.82 25.07 -7.51
N HIS A 167 17.90 24.29 -7.64
CA HIS A 167 18.73 24.21 -8.84
C HIS A 167 18.51 22.93 -9.66
N PHE A 168 17.55 22.08 -9.28
CA PHE A 168 17.26 20.88 -10.06
C PHE A 168 16.49 21.23 -11.33
N VAL A 169 16.74 20.45 -12.38
CA VAL A 169 16.02 20.55 -13.65
C VAL A 169 14.73 19.75 -13.53
N ASP A 170 13.60 20.36 -13.90
CA ASP A 170 12.34 19.64 -14.02
C ASP A 170 12.33 18.85 -15.33
N CYS A 171 12.30 17.52 -15.21
CA CYS A 171 12.28 16.57 -16.33
C CYS A 171 10.96 15.76 -16.32
N SER A 172 9.89 16.30 -15.75
CA SER A 172 8.62 15.58 -15.64
C SER A 172 8.01 15.26 -17.02
N GLU A 173 8.40 15.98 -18.08
CA GLU A 173 7.95 15.77 -19.45
C GLU A 173 8.41 14.43 -20.05
N VAL A 174 9.49 13.82 -19.55
CA VAL A 174 9.97 12.52 -20.05
C VAL A 174 9.34 11.33 -19.35
N VAL A 175 8.60 11.56 -18.26
CA VAL A 175 7.86 10.50 -17.55
C VAL A 175 6.73 10.01 -18.47
N PRO A 176 6.59 8.69 -18.73
CA PRO A 176 5.52 8.19 -19.59
C PRO A 176 4.13 8.59 -19.09
N ALA A 177 3.19 8.71 -20.03
CA ALA A 177 1.77 8.91 -19.68
C ALA A 177 1.24 7.67 -18.93
N THR A 178 0.36 7.90 -17.96
CA THR A 178 -0.23 6.82 -17.16
C THR A 178 -1.59 6.41 -17.68
N THR A 179 -1.96 5.16 -17.42
CA THR A 179 -3.30 4.65 -17.73
C THR A 179 -4.25 4.94 -16.57
N PRO A 180 -5.43 5.54 -16.83
CA PRO A 180 -6.42 5.79 -15.78
C PRO A 180 -7.00 4.49 -15.22
N GLN A 181 -7.55 4.58 -14.02
CA GLN A 181 -8.35 3.51 -13.40
C GLN A 181 -9.64 4.16 -12.90
N ASN A 182 -10.77 3.74 -13.47
CA ASN A 182 -12.09 4.31 -13.21
C ASN A 182 -13.06 3.31 -12.55
N LYS A 183 -12.60 2.10 -12.21
CA LYS A 183 -13.45 1.10 -11.53
C LYS A 183 -13.51 1.44 -10.04
N PRO A 184 -14.71 1.42 -9.43
CA PRO A 184 -14.87 1.55 -7.98
C PRO A 184 -14.15 0.45 -7.23
N ALA A 185 -13.80 0.73 -5.97
CA ALA A 185 -13.41 -0.32 -5.04
C ALA A 185 -14.58 -1.28 -4.80
N PHE A 186 -14.27 -2.54 -4.48
CA PHE A 186 -15.24 -3.58 -4.27
C PHE A 186 -14.78 -4.54 -3.17
N PHE A 187 -15.72 -5.07 -2.38
CA PHE A 187 -15.40 -6.18 -1.49
C PHE A 187 -15.09 -7.42 -2.34
N PRO A 188 -13.93 -8.08 -2.13
CA PRO A 188 -13.64 -9.36 -2.78
C PRO A 188 -14.69 -10.42 -2.46
N ALA A 189 -14.77 -11.47 -3.28
CA ALA A 189 -15.68 -12.59 -3.02
C ALA A 189 -15.44 -13.14 -1.61
N THR A 190 -16.51 -13.57 -0.92
CA THR A 190 -16.57 -13.93 0.52
C THR A 190 -16.53 -12.78 1.53
N LYS A 191 -16.29 -11.53 1.10
CA LYS A 191 -16.22 -10.37 1.99
C LYS A 191 -17.36 -9.40 1.77
N SER A 192 -17.68 -8.64 2.80
CA SER A 192 -18.77 -7.67 2.79
C SER A 192 -18.55 -6.60 3.85
N ARG A 193 -19.48 -5.65 3.92
CA ARG A 193 -19.55 -4.65 5.00
C ARG A 193 -19.53 -5.24 6.41
N LYS A 194 -19.98 -6.49 6.59
CA LYS A 194 -19.99 -7.18 7.90
C LYS A 194 -18.60 -7.51 8.42
N ASP A 195 -17.62 -7.53 7.52
CA ASP A 195 -16.24 -7.89 7.83
C ASP A 195 -15.36 -6.68 8.14
N LEU A 196 -15.90 -5.45 8.04
CA LEU A 196 -15.15 -4.24 8.31
C LEU A 196 -14.80 -4.05 9.79
N GLN A 197 -13.56 -3.64 10.04
CA GLN A 197 -13.04 -3.16 11.31
C GLN A 197 -12.73 -1.66 11.14
N LEU A 198 -13.70 -0.80 11.46
CA LEU A 198 -13.56 0.64 11.24
C LEU A 198 -13.02 1.35 12.49
N ALA A 199 -12.10 2.29 12.27
CA ALA A 199 -11.54 3.15 13.32
C ALA A 199 -11.76 4.65 13.08
N CYS A 200 -12.37 5.03 11.95
CA CYS A 200 -12.78 6.41 11.67
C CYS A 200 -14.29 6.57 11.85
N ASN A 201 -14.72 7.68 12.48
CA ASN A 201 -16.14 8.01 12.65
C ASN A 201 -16.82 8.55 11.39
N ALA A 202 -16.09 8.71 10.28
CA ALA A 202 -16.64 9.14 9.01
C ALA A 202 -17.49 8.03 8.36
N PRO A 203 -18.52 8.36 7.56
CA PRO A 203 -19.27 7.37 6.80
C PRO A 203 -18.36 6.54 5.90
N PHE A 204 -18.55 5.22 5.92
CA PHE A 204 -17.89 4.30 4.99
C PHE A 204 -18.67 4.24 3.67
N PRO A 205 -18.00 4.27 2.49
CA PRO A 205 -18.69 4.24 1.20
C PRO A 205 -19.49 2.96 0.99
N ASN A 206 -20.56 3.03 0.19
CA ASN A 206 -21.31 1.84 -0.19
C ASN A 206 -20.61 1.18 -1.39
N LEU A 207 -20.02 0.00 -1.18
CA LEU A 207 -19.30 -0.76 -2.19
C LEU A 207 -20.06 -2.03 -2.55
N ALA A 208 -19.90 -2.48 -3.80
CA ALA A 208 -20.40 -3.79 -4.23
C ALA A 208 -19.51 -4.91 -3.70
N THR A 209 -20.06 -6.11 -3.60
CA THR A 209 -19.30 -7.35 -3.35
C THR A 209 -19.16 -8.12 -4.66
N ALA A 210 -17.95 -8.56 -4.98
CA ALA A 210 -17.71 -9.44 -6.11
C ALA A 210 -18.46 -10.77 -5.93
N PRO A 211 -19.11 -11.32 -6.97
CA PRO A 211 -19.87 -12.55 -6.85
C PRO A 211 -18.95 -13.75 -6.59
N GLY A 212 -19.38 -14.66 -5.73
CA GLY A 212 -18.66 -15.90 -5.44
C GLY A 212 -18.86 -16.38 -4.01
N ALA A 213 -18.96 -17.69 -3.82
CA ALA A 213 -19.07 -18.32 -2.50
C ALA A 213 -17.70 -18.66 -1.89
N THR A 214 -16.63 -18.60 -2.68
CA THR A 214 -15.25 -18.90 -2.31
C THR A 214 -14.36 -17.70 -2.64
N GLN A 215 -13.23 -17.58 -1.95
CA GLN A 215 -12.25 -16.54 -2.24
C GLN A 215 -11.71 -16.74 -3.68
N THR A 216 -11.57 -15.63 -4.40
CA THR A 216 -10.91 -15.59 -5.71
C THR A 216 -9.40 -15.70 -5.50
N ILE A 217 -8.72 -16.53 -6.31
CA ILE A 217 -7.26 -16.63 -6.33
C ILE A 217 -6.67 -15.34 -6.91
N ILE A 218 -5.67 -14.79 -6.23
CA ILE A 218 -4.95 -13.58 -6.67
C ILE A 218 -3.85 -14.03 -7.64
N PRO A 219 -3.84 -13.56 -8.90
CA PRO A 219 -2.91 -14.06 -9.90
C PRO A 219 -1.47 -13.65 -9.62
N HIS A 220 -0.53 -14.57 -9.84
CA HIS A 220 0.91 -14.33 -9.76
C HIS A 220 1.42 -13.39 -10.88
N CYS A 221 0.77 -13.40 -12.04
CA CYS A 221 1.18 -12.65 -13.22
C CYS A 221 0.09 -11.68 -13.72
N PRO A 222 0.47 -10.54 -14.35
CA PRO A 222 -0.50 -9.55 -14.84
C PRO A 222 -1.48 -10.06 -15.89
N ASP A 223 -1.12 -11.11 -16.63
CA ASP A 223 -1.92 -11.77 -17.66
C ASP A 223 -2.69 -12.99 -17.15
N ASN A 224 -2.66 -13.26 -15.83
CA ASN A 224 -3.21 -14.44 -15.16
C ASN A 224 -2.58 -15.77 -15.60
N GLU A 225 -1.42 -15.74 -16.25
CA GLU A 225 -0.66 -16.96 -16.52
C GLU A 225 0.07 -17.44 -15.26
N ALA A 226 0.39 -18.73 -15.21
CA ALA A 226 1.07 -19.30 -14.05
C ALA A 226 2.53 -18.83 -13.91
N THR A 227 3.14 -18.29 -14.97
CA THR A 227 4.56 -17.93 -15.00
C THR A 227 4.85 -16.67 -15.79
N CYS A 228 5.64 -15.80 -15.16
CA CYS A 228 6.25 -14.56 -15.62
C CYS A 228 7.47 -14.33 -14.71
#